data_AF-A0A7C5EE68-F1
#
_entry.id   AF-A0A7C5EE68-F1
#
_cell.length_a   1.000
_cell.length_b   1.000
_cell.length_c   1.000
_cell.angle_alpha   90.00
_cell.angle_beta   90.00
_cell.angle_gamma   90.00
#
_symmetry.space_group_name_H-M   'P 1'
#
loop_
_entity.id
_entity.type
_entity.pdbx_description
1 polymer ?
#
loop_
_entity_poly.entity_id
_entity_poly.type
_entity_poly.pdbx_seq_one_letter_code
_entity_poly.pdbx_strand_id
1 'polypeptide(L)'
;MKSPRTTLGFILLGFLLVSSQTVAQGFHLVVTETPPVTGSGQPVDRFVLAGTGGVATPLPSIPAALTDDPSSLAFRSPWEMFVANRSGHSGNGSVSTFYFESSLDEYVAGPVITGNSLTDPHQLTFNPVDGELFVTNWASGLVS
;
A
#
# COMPACT_ATOMS: atom_id res chain seq x y z
N MET A 1 -46.91 -29.81 61.46
CA MET A 1 -46.55 -29.85 60.02
C MET A 1 -46.03 -28.47 59.63
N LYS A 2 -44.71 -28.33 59.41
CA LYS A 2 -44.04 -27.06 59.05
C LYS A 2 -44.05 -26.92 57.53
N SER A 3 -44.61 -25.82 57.03
CA SER A 3 -44.56 -25.43 55.61
C SER A 3 -43.22 -24.73 55.30
N PRO A 4 -42.51 -25.08 54.21
CA PRO A 4 -41.36 -24.31 53.76
C PRO A 4 -41.82 -23.16 52.86
N ARG A 5 -41.31 -21.94 53.14
CA ARG A 5 -41.45 -20.77 52.27
C ARG A 5 -40.32 -20.77 51.24
N THR A 6 -40.67 -20.86 49.97
CA THR A 6 -39.73 -20.79 48.84
C THR A 6 -39.43 -19.33 48.53
N THR A 7 -38.18 -18.92 48.74
CA THR A 7 -37.69 -17.58 48.39
C THR A 7 -37.45 -17.51 46.88
N LEU A 8 -38.24 -16.71 46.16
CA LEU A 8 -38.00 -16.40 44.75
C LEU A 8 -36.83 -15.41 44.66
N GLY A 9 -35.68 -15.87 44.16
CA GLY A 9 -34.55 -15.01 43.82
C GLY A 9 -34.77 -14.33 42.48
N PHE A 10 -34.84 -13.00 42.46
CA PHE A 10 -34.82 -12.19 41.24
C PHE A 10 -33.39 -12.17 40.67
N ILE A 11 -33.19 -12.72 39.46
CA ILE A 11 -31.95 -12.55 38.69
C ILE A 11 -32.11 -11.27 37.86
N LEU A 12 -31.35 -10.24 38.22
CA LEU A 12 -31.24 -9.00 37.45
C LEU A 12 -30.26 -9.25 36.28
N LEU A 13 -30.79 -9.43 35.07
CA LEU A 13 -29.98 -9.60 33.86
C LEU A 13 -29.54 -8.22 33.36
N GLY A 14 -28.33 -7.79 33.74
CA GLY A 14 -27.73 -6.55 33.26
C GLY A 14 -27.30 -6.69 31.80
N PHE A 15 -28.02 -6.06 30.88
CA PHE A 15 -27.59 -5.88 29.50
C PHE A 15 -26.42 -4.89 29.46
N LEU A 16 -25.20 -5.38 29.25
CA LEU A 16 -24.04 -4.53 28.96
C LEU A 16 -24.20 -3.98 27.53
N LEU A 17 -24.51 -2.69 27.41
CA LEU A 17 -24.41 -1.96 26.15
C LEU A 17 -22.92 -1.82 25.80
N VAL A 18 -22.39 -2.77 25.03
CA VAL A 18 -21.06 -2.63 24.43
C VAL A 18 -21.20 -1.69 23.24
N SER A 19 -20.89 -0.41 23.43
CA SER A 19 -20.71 0.51 22.32
C SER A 19 -19.54 0.03 21.46
N SER A 20 -19.80 -0.40 20.23
CA SER A 20 -18.77 -0.70 19.26
C SER A 20 -18.01 0.59 18.93
N GLN A 21 -16.86 0.80 19.57
CA GLN A 21 -15.94 1.82 19.10
C GLN A 21 -15.39 1.33 17.75
N THR A 22 -15.82 1.98 16.67
CA THR A 22 -15.08 1.92 15.41
C THR A 22 -13.70 2.50 15.68
N VAL A 23 -12.71 1.62 15.86
CA VAL A 23 -11.31 2.03 15.86
C VAL A 23 -11.08 2.65 14.48
N ALA A 24 -10.80 3.95 14.44
CA ALA A 24 -10.36 4.59 13.21
C ALA A 24 -9.04 3.93 12.78
N GLN A 25 -9.11 2.97 11.86
CA GLN A 25 -7.91 2.35 11.32
C GLN A 25 -7.21 3.38 10.45
N GLY A 26 -6.04 3.83 10.90
CA GLY A 26 -5.17 4.62 10.05
C GLY A 26 -4.69 3.78 8.87
N PHE A 27 -4.61 4.39 7.68
CA PHE A 27 -4.00 3.74 6.52
C PHE A 27 -3.02 4.68 5.83
N HIS A 28 -2.01 4.09 5.21
CA HIS A 28 -1.01 4.81 4.43
C HIS A 28 -1.49 4.90 2.99
N LEU A 29 -1.45 6.11 2.43
CA LEU A 29 -1.56 6.35 1.01
C LEU A 29 -0.16 6.52 0.44
N VAL A 30 0.13 5.80 -0.64
CA VAL A 30 1.39 5.93 -1.38
C VAL A 30 1.06 6.30 -2.81
N VAL A 31 1.67 7.35 -3.32
CA VAL A 31 1.30 7.99 -4.58
C VAL A 31 2.54 8.10 -5.45
N THR A 32 2.46 7.56 -6.66
CA THR A 32 3.46 7.81 -7.71
C THR A 32 3.05 9.07 -8.47
N GLU A 33 4.03 9.92 -8.76
CA GLU A 33 3.81 11.08 -9.62
C GLU A 33 4.43 10.81 -10.99
N THR A 34 3.57 10.73 -12.00
CA THR A 34 3.97 10.74 -13.40
C THR A 34 4.12 12.20 -13.85
N PRO A 35 5.34 12.67 -14.16
CA PRO A 35 5.58 14.02 -14.62
C PRO A 35 4.92 14.29 -15.98
N PRO A 36 4.50 15.54 -16.26
CA PRO A 36 3.98 15.94 -17.57
C PRO A 36 5.02 15.87 -18.71
N VAL A 37 6.30 15.70 -18.37
CA VAL A 37 7.45 15.70 -19.28
C VAL A 37 8.33 14.48 -19.02
N THR A 38 8.90 13.95 -20.10
CA THR A 38 9.76 12.76 -20.11
C THR A 38 11.02 12.95 -19.25
N GLY A 39 11.36 11.95 -18.43
CA GLY A 39 12.73 11.71 -17.97
C GLY A 39 13.15 12.42 -16.68
N SER A 40 12.20 12.83 -15.83
CA SER A 40 12.53 13.28 -14.48
C SER A 40 12.24 12.18 -13.46
N GLY A 41 13.21 11.82 -12.63
CA GLY A 41 12.92 11.14 -11.37
C GLY A 41 11.91 11.96 -10.57
N GLN A 42 10.86 11.31 -10.11
CA GLN A 42 9.83 11.91 -9.25
C GLN A 42 9.76 11.14 -7.94
N PRO A 43 9.53 11.81 -6.80
CA PRO A 43 9.38 11.10 -5.55
C PRO A 43 8.14 10.19 -5.59
N VAL A 44 8.10 9.22 -4.67
CA VAL A 44 6.85 8.54 -4.35
C VAL A 44 6.35 9.12 -3.04
N ASP A 45 5.27 9.87 -3.12
CA ASP A 45 4.71 10.57 -1.98
C ASP A 45 3.96 9.63 -1.06
N ARG A 46 4.00 9.96 0.23
CA ARG A 46 3.38 9.15 1.28
C ARG A 46 2.55 10.04 2.18
N PHE A 47 1.40 9.52 2.57
CA PHE A 47 0.50 10.19 3.51
C PHE A 47 -0.06 9.18 4.50
N VAL A 48 -0.34 9.62 5.72
CA VAL A 48 -1.18 8.89 6.67
C VAL A 48 -2.57 9.54 6.70
N LEU A 49 -3.61 8.72 6.67
CA LEU A 49 -5.00 9.15 6.86
C LEU A 49 -5.50 8.65 8.21
N ALA A 50 -5.92 9.57 9.08
CA ALA A 50 -6.43 9.28 10.43
C ALA A 50 -7.90 8.77 10.42
N GLY A 51 -8.20 7.82 9.54
CA GLY A 51 -9.53 7.24 9.38
C GLY A 51 -10.39 7.89 8.28
N THR A 52 -11.64 7.46 8.20
CA THR A 52 -12.58 7.89 7.15
C THR A 52 -12.86 9.40 7.27
N GLY A 53 -12.68 10.14 6.17
CA GLY A 53 -12.84 11.59 6.15
C GLY A 53 -11.75 12.38 6.87
N GLY A 54 -10.70 11.71 7.35
CA GLY A 54 -9.53 12.35 7.96
C GLY A 54 -8.69 13.12 6.94
N VAL A 55 -7.93 14.11 7.43
CA VAL A 55 -6.95 14.85 6.62
C VAL A 55 -5.77 13.94 6.32
N ALA A 56 -5.29 13.97 5.07
CA ALA A 56 -4.05 13.33 4.68
C ALA A 56 -2.86 14.14 5.21
N THR A 57 -2.07 13.55 6.11
CA THR A 57 -0.85 14.15 6.64
C THR A 57 0.35 13.59 5.90
N PRO A 58 1.23 14.41 5.32
CA PRO A 58 2.40 13.92 4.60
C PRO A 58 3.37 13.18 5.52
N LEU A 59 3.97 12.12 4.99
CA LEU A 59 5.07 11.36 5.55
C LEU A 59 6.32 11.59 4.69
N PRO A 60 7.53 11.20 5.15
CA PRO A 60 8.71 11.21 4.29
C PRO A 60 8.50 10.43 2.99
N SER A 61 8.60 11.13 1.85
CA SER A 61 8.50 10.53 0.51
C SER A 61 9.72 9.65 0.21
N ILE A 62 9.55 8.68 -0.70
CA ILE A 62 10.69 7.98 -1.29
C ILE A 62 11.41 8.95 -2.23
N PRO A 63 12.73 9.15 -2.09
CA PRO A 63 13.47 10.11 -2.90
C PRO A 63 13.38 9.84 -4.40
N ALA A 64 13.25 10.92 -5.19
CA ALA A 64 13.26 10.90 -6.65
C ALA A 64 14.50 10.25 -7.28
N ALA A 65 15.61 10.15 -6.54
CA ALA A 65 16.82 9.46 -7.00
C ALA A 65 16.69 7.92 -7.01
N LEU A 66 15.62 7.36 -6.44
CA LEU A 66 15.37 5.92 -6.35
C LEU A 66 14.30 5.43 -7.35
N THR A 67 13.80 6.33 -8.17
CA THR A 67 12.73 6.13 -9.15
C THR A 67 13.07 6.87 -10.44
N ASP A 68 12.44 6.47 -11.54
CA ASP A 68 12.67 7.09 -12.85
C ASP A 68 11.37 7.13 -13.64
N ASP A 69 10.66 8.26 -13.54
CA ASP A 69 9.31 8.43 -14.09
C ASP A 69 8.33 7.35 -13.58
N PRO A 70 8.01 7.38 -12.27
CA PRO A 70 7.16 6.37 -11.65
C PRO A 70 5.70 6.47 -12.12
N SER A 71 5.11 5.35 -12.52
CA SER A 71 3.76 5.32 -13.12
C SER A 71 2.70 4.60 -12.30
N SER A 72 3.12 3.58 -11.55
CA SER A 72 2.25 2.76 -10.74
C SER A 72 3.06 2.03 -9.66
N LEU A 73 2.35 1.44 -8.70
CA LEU A 73 2.93 0.61 -7.67
C LEU A 73 2.06 -0.62 -7.40
N ALA A 74 2.67 -1.65 -6.81
CA ALA A 74 1.98 -2.80 -6.27
C ALA A 74 2.64 -3.27 -4.97
N PHE A 75 1.82 -3.75 -4.04
CA PHE A 75 2.30 -4.37 -2.81
C PHE A 75 2.24 -5.89 -2.96
N ARG A 76 3.35 -6.57 -2.66
CA ARG A 76 3.34 -8.02 -2.46
C ARG A 76 2.91 -8.39 -1.04
N SER A 77 3.25 -7.53 -0.09
CA SER A 77 2.87 -7.62 1.32
C SER A 77 2.79 -6.20 1.91
N PRO A 78 2.31 -6.02 3.14
CA PRO A 78 2.35 -4.71 3.82
C PRO A 78 3.77 -4.11 3.93
N TRP A 79 4.81 -4.94 3.80
CA TRP A 79 6.20 -4.58 4.03
C TRP A 79 7.04 -4.52 2.75
N GLU A 80 6.46 -4.84 1.59
CA GLU A 80 7.21 -4.94 0.33
C GLU A 80 6.42 -4.34 -0.82
N MET A 81 7.01 -3.32 -1.44
CA MET A 81 6.42 -2.50 -2.49
C MET A 81 7.27 -2.50 -3.75
N PHE A 82 6.61 -2.45 -4.90
CA PHE A 82 7.21 -2.40 -6.22
C PHE A 82 6.68 -1.16 -6.94
N VAL A 83 7.55 -0.43 -7.65
CA VAL A 83 7.21 0.80 -8.38
C VAL A 83 7.66 0.67 -9.83
N ALA A 84 6.74 0.83 -10.77
CA ALA A 84 7.05 0.81 -12.20
C ALA A 84 7.69 2.13 -12.61
N ASN A 85 8.84 2.07 -13.29
CA ASN A 85 9.60 3.21 -13.77
C ASN A 85 9.61 3.22 -15.30
N ARG A 86 9.03 4.25 -15.90
CA ARG A 86 8.88 4.39 -17.35
C ARG A 86 10.14 4.83 -18.08
N SER A 87 11.13 5.32 -17.33
CA SER A 87 12.35 5.92 -17.88
C SER A 87 12.06 7.02 -18.90
N GLY A 88 11.10 7.89 -18.57
CA GLY A 88 10.76 9.04 -19.40
C GLY A 88 10.20 8.68 -20.77
N HIS A 89 9.52 7.54 -20.93
CA HIS A 89 9.12 7.02 -22.24
C HIS A 89 10.31 6.80 -23.21
N SER A 90 11.53 6.69 -22.69
CA SER A 90 12.76 6.66 -23.48
C SER A 90 13.61 5.43 -23.15
N GLY A 91 13.30 4.32 -23.83
CA GLY A 91 14.08 3.09 -23.72
C GLY A 91 13.47 2.05 -22.80
N ASN A 92 14.33 1.25 -22.17
CA ASN A 92 13.90 0.17 -21.29
C ASN A 92 13.49 0.73 -19.94
N GLY A 93 12.31 0.34 -19.48
CA GLY A 93 11.85 0.66 -18.13
C GLY A 93 12.47 -0.26 -17.08
N SER A 94 12.06 -0.05 -15.84
CA SER A 94 12.45 -0.90 -14.71
C SER A 94 11.34 -1.00 -13.68
N VAL A 95 11.53 -1.86 -12.67
CA VAL A 95 10.72 -1.87 -11.46
C VAL A 95 11.63 -1.70 -10.25
N SER A 96 11.48 -0.59 -9.52
CA SER A 96 12.15 -0.39 -8.23
C SER A 96 11.45 -1.22 -7.14
N THR A 97 12.21 -1.83 -6.25
CA THR A 97 11.67 -2.54 -5.08
C THR A 97 11.98 -1.76 -3.80
N PHE A 98 11.08 -1.86 -2.82
CA PHE A 98 11.21 -1.17 -1.54
C PHE A 98 10.72 -2.06 -0.40
N TYR A 99 11.43 -2.02 0.72
CA TYR A 99 11.07 -2.71 1.96
C TYR A 99 10.72 -1.67 3.04
N PHE A 100 9.56 -1.82 3.66
CA PHE A 100 9.16 -0.93 4.75
C PHE A 100 9.90 -1.29 6.04
N GLU A 101 10.68 -0.35 6.55
CA GLU A 101 11.39 -0.46 7.83
C GLU A 101 10.58 0.25 8.92
N SER A 102 9.86 -0.55 9.70
CA SER A 102 8.95 -0.04 10.74
C SER A 102 9.65 0.77 11.84
N SER A 103 10.95 0.54 12.09
CA SER A 103 11.70 1.31 13.09
C SER A 103 12.02 2.74 12.63
N LEU A 104 11.99 2.98 11.31
CA LEU A 104 12.24 4.28 10.70
C LEU A 104 10.97 4.93 10.15
N ASP A 105 9.87 4.17 10.03
CA ASP A 105 8.65 4.58 9.31
C ASP A 105 8.94 4.99 7.84
N GLU A 106 9.89 4.28 7.22
CA GLU A 106 10.44 4.61 5.91
C GLU A 106 10.55 3.37 5.02
N TYR A 107 10.53 3.61 3.70
CA TYR A 107 10.83 2.58 2.71
C TYR A 107 12.32 2.64 2.35
N VAL A 108 13.01 1.51 2.52
CA VAL A 108 14.39 1.32 2.12
C VAL A 108 14.43 0.70 0.72
N ALA A 109 15.29 1.22 -0.16
CA ALA A 109 15.46 0.66 -1.50
C ALA A 109 15.99 -0.77 -1.47
N GLY A 110 15.37 -1.63 -2.28
CA GLY A 110 15.84 -2.97 -2.60
C GLY A 110 16.47 -3.05 -4.00
N PRO A 111 16.59 -4.27 -4.56
CA PRO A 111 17.04 -4.48 -5.93
C PRO A 111 16.15 -3.78 -6.97
N VAL A 112 16.72 -3.43 -8.12
CA VAL A 112 15.96 -2.94 -9.28
C VAL A 112 15.81 -4.09 -10.29
N ILE A 113 14.58 -4.34 -10.72
CA ILE A 113 14.28 -5.34 -11.75
C ILE A 113 14.41 -4.67 -13.12
N THR A 114 15.20 -5.28 -13.99
CA THR A 114 15.43 -4.86 -15.37
C THR A 114 15.36 -6.08 -16.30
N GLY A 115 15.27 -5.86 -17.62
CA GLY A 115 15.14 -6.94 -18.60
C GLY A 115 13.67 -7.31 -18.88
N ASN A 116 13.41 -8.57 -19.25
CA ASN A 116 12.07 -9.11 -19.58
C ASN A 116 11.23 -8.24 -20.51
N SER A 117 11.87 -7.50 -21.42
CA SER A 117 11.22 -6.56 -22.34
C SER A 117 10.39 -5.47 -21.64
N LEU A 118 10.78 -5.08 -20.42
CA LEU A 118 10.19 -3.94 -19.71
C LEU A 118 10.37 -2.67 -20.54
N THR A 119 9.27 -2.22 -21.15
CA THR A 119 9.25 -1.14 -22.14
C THR A 119 8.10 -0.20 -21.78
N ASP A 120 8.43 0.88 -21.09
CA ASP A 120 7.45 1.84 -20.59
C ASP A 120 6.39 1.19 -19.65
N PRO A 121 6.82 0.59 -18.52
CA PRO A 121 5.93 -0.11 -17.61
C PRO A 121 4.93 0.86 -16.97
N HIS A 122 3.65 0.52 -17.07
CA HIS A 122 2.55 1.42 -16.73
C HIS A 122 1.72 0.94 -15.53
N GLN A 123 1.57 -0.37 -15.35
CA GLN A 123 0.80 -0.97 -14.26
C GLN A 123 1.53 -2.21 -13.75
N LEU A 124 1.40 -2.44 -12.44
CA LEU A 124 1.93 -3.60 -11.73
C LEU A 124 0.78 -4.33 -11.03
N THR A 125 0.83 -5.66 -11.00
CA THR A 125 -0.02 -6.45 -10.13
C THR A 125 0.63 -7.77 -9.76
N PHE A 126 0.32 -8.29 -8.58
CA PHE A 126 0.75 -9.62 -8.15
C PHE A 126 -0.40 -10.62 -8.34
N ASN A 127 -0.08 -11.80 -8.86
CA ASN A 127 -0.99 -12.93 -8.74
C ASN A 127 -1.05 -13.35 -7.26
N PRO A 128 -2.24 -13.37 -6.64
CA PRO A 128 -2.38 -13.66 -5.22
C PRO A 128 -2.10 -15.13 -4.86
N VAL A 129 -2.00 -16.04 -5.85
CA VAL A 129 -1.81 -17.47 -5.63
C VAL A 129 -0.33 -17.84 -5.53
N ASP A 130 0.48 -17.42 -6.50
CA ASP A 130 1.91 -17.77 -6.59
C ASP A 130 2.84 -16.59 -6.32
N GLY A 131 2.31 -15.36 -6.27
CA GLY A 131 3.10 -14.15 -6.05
C GLY A 131 3.93 -13.72 -7.25
N GLU A 132 3.60 -14.19 -8.47
CA GLU A 132 4.20 -13.68 -9.70
C GLU A 132 3.81 -12.22 -9.94
N LEU A 133 4.78 -11.39 -10.33
CA LEU A 133 4.58 -9.98 -10.67
C LEU A 133 4.32 -9.87 -12.18
N PHE A 134 3.20 -9.26 -12.54
CA PHE A 134 2.85 -8.92 -13.93
C PHE A 134 3.02 -7.41 -14.15
N VAL A 135 3.62 -7.06 -15.28
CA VAL A 135 3.88 -5.67 -15.66
C VAL A 135 3.31 -5.37 -17.04
N THR A 136 2.41 -4.39 -17.15
CA THR A 136 1.92 -3.94 -18.46
C THR A 136 2.90 -2.96 -19.08
N ASN A 137 3.28 -3.16 -20.33
CA ASN A 137 4.21 -2.33 -21.07
C ASN A 137 3.46 -1.48 -22.09
N TRP A 138 3.44 -0.16 -21.91
CA TRP A 138 2.68 0.74 -22.79
C TRP A 138 3.26 0.74 -24.21
N ALA A 139 4.59 0.81 -24.34
CA ALA A 139 5.26 0.96 -25.63
C ALA A 139 5.12 -0.28 -26.53
N SER A 140 5.08 -1.48 -25.95
CA SER A 140 4.97 -2.74 -26.70
C SER A 140 3.55 -3.31 -26.75
N GLY A 141 2.66 -2.89 -25.84
CA GLY A 141 1.33 -3.47 -25.68
C GLY A 141 1.33 -4.90 -25.11
N LEU A 142 2.44 -5.35 -24.51
CA LEU A 142 2.62 -6.68 -23.95
C LEU A 142 2.64 -6.67 -22.42
N VAL A 143 2.52 -7.85 -21.82
CA VAL A 143 2.72 -8.07 -20.38
C VAL A 143 4.05 -8.81 -20.17
N SER A 144 4.86 -8.31 -19.23
CA SER A 144 6.11 -8.91 -18.76
C SER A 144 5.95 -9.56 -17.40
#